data_AF-J3D0A9-F1
#
_entry.id   AF-J3D0A9-F1
#
_cell.length_a   1.000
_cell.length_b   1.000
_cell.length_c   1.000
_cell.angle_alpha   90.00
_cell.angle_beta   90.00
_cell.angle_gamma   90.00
#
_symmetry.space_group_name_H-M   'P 1'
#
loop_
_entity.id
_entity.type
_entity.pdbx_description
1 polymer ?
#
loop_
_entity_poly.entity_id
_entity_poly.type
_entity_poly.pdbx_seq_one_letter_code
_entity_poly.pdbx_strand_id
1 'polypeptide(L)'
;MYLDHSMEVAFLRAEHARRNRRALVALIEGERHYWWGGNVDKWRVDPSVFPSPAAAEAYRRLRERFRSGQATKGQMLLVHADGALGAILLGPESQQEALDWLRDNVAALRPGPRT
;
A
#
# COMPACT_ATOMS: atom_id res chain seq x y z
N MET A 1 0.66 14.97 -6.21
CA MET A 1 1.12 13.93 -5.28
C MET A 1 2.56 13.60 -5.68
N TYR A 2 3.54 13.69 -4.77
CA TYR A 2 4.92 13.30 -5.09
C TYR A 2 5.03 11.79 -4.89
N LEU A 3 5.14 11.04 -6.00
CA LEU A 3 5.47 9.63 -5.99
C LEU A 3 7.00 9.53 -6.01
N ASP A 4 7.60 8.91 -5.02
CA ASP A 4 9.03 8.63 -5.00
C ASP A 4 9.32 7.34 -5.79
N HIS A 5 10.49 7.26 -6.42
CA HIS A 5 10.92 6.04 -7.11
C HIS A 5 11.55 5.00 -6.17
N SER A 6 11.76 5.35 -4.89
CA SER A 6 12.40 4.48 -3.91
C SER A 6 11.49 4.22 -2.71
N MET A 7 11.34 2.93 -2.39
CA MET A 7 10.68 2.46 -1.18
C MET A 7 11.32 3.01 0.09
N GLU A 8 12.65 3.12 0.12
CA GLU A 8 13.41 3.58 1.28
C GLU A 8 12.99 5.01 1.67
N VAL A 9 12.93 5.91 0.69
CA VAL A 9 12.52 7.30 0.89
C VAL A 9 11.08 7.38 1.37
N ALA A 10 10.19 6.59 0.77
CA ALA A 10 8.79 6.51 1.17
C ALA A 10 8.65 5.99 2.61
N PHE A 11 9.41 4.96 2.99
CA PHE A 11 9.39 4.42 4.34
C PHE A 11 9.90 5.43 5.36
N LEU A 12 11.03 6.10 5.12
CA LEU A 12 11.54 7.16 6.00
C LEU A 12 10.50 8.27 6.22
N ARG A 13 9.78 8.68 5.17
CA ARG A 13 8.66 9.64 5.30
C ARG A 13 7.51 9.09 6.14
N ALA A 14 7.19 7.80 6.00
CA ALA A 14 6.19 7.12 6.80
C ALA A 14 6.60 7.05 8.29
N GLU A 15 7.89 6.87 8.57
CA GLU A 15 8.39 6.77 9.95
C GLU A 15 8.17 8.05 10.76
N HIS A 16 8.17 9.22 10.11
CA HIS A 16 7.84 10.50 10.74
C HIS A 16 6.36 10.59 11.19
N ALA A 17 5.49 9.69 10.74
CA ALA A 17 4.12 9.61 11.23
C ALA A 17 4.02 8.74 12.50
N ARG A 18 3.03 9.04 13.35
CA ARG A 18 2.67 8.18 14.49
C ARG A 18 2.36 6.76 14.03
N ARG A 19 2.63 5.75 14.86
CA ARG A 19 2.43 4.32 14.51
C ARG A 19 1.05 4.02 13.91
N ASN A 20 -0.04 4.47 14.53
CA ASN A 20 -1.43 4.31 14.06
C ASN A 20 -1.87 5.30 12.95
N ARG A 21 -0.89 5.95 12.31
CA ARG A 21 -1.05 6.86 11.18
C ARG A 21 -0.03 6.59 10.08
N ARG A 22 0.97 5.76 10.33
CA ARG A 22 2.00 5.39 9.38
C ARG A 22 1.38 4.61 8.23
N ALA A 23 1.66 5.01 7.00
CA ALA A 23 1.25 4.31 5.81
C ALA A 23 2.39 4.28 4.80
N LEU A 24 2.48 3.15 4.10
CA LEU A 24 3.32 2.94 2.94
C LEU A 24 2.43 2.39 1.83
N VAL A 25 2.55 2.95 0.64
CA VAL A 25 1.75 2.60 -0.53
C VAL A 25 2.68 2.39 -1.70
N ALA A 26 2.43 1.34 -2.46
CA ALA A 26 3.10 1.07 -3.72
C ALA A 26 2.08 0.97 -4.85
N LEU A 27 2.44 1.48 -6.02
CA LEU A 27 1.79 1.20 -7.29
C LEU A 27 2.81 0.50 -8.18
N ILE A 28 2.44 -0.64 -8.72
CA ILE A 28 3.28 -1.53 -9.50
C ILE A 28 2.65 -1.70 -10.88
N GLU A 29 3.32 -1.19 -11.90
CA GLU A 29 2.88 -1.19 -13.29
C GLU A 29 3.98 -1.80 -14.16
N GLY A 30 3.89 -3.11 -14.42
CA GLY A 30 4.96 -3.86 -15.10
C GLY A 30 6.26 -3.87 -14.30
N GLU A 31 7.28 -3.18 -14.80
CA GLU A 31 8.58 -2.97 -14.14
C GLU A 31 8.66 -1.64 -13.37
N ARG A 32 7.65 -0.78 -13.50
CA ARG A 32 7.61 0.51 -12.83
C ARG A 32 7.03 0.34 -11.43
N HIS A 33 7.72 0.93 -10.45
CA HIS A 33 7.30 0.94 -9.07
C HIS A 33 7.26 2.38 -8.56
N TYR A 34 6.10 2.80 -8.09
CA TYR A 34 5.90 4.11 -7.50
C TYR A 34 5.57 3.96 -6.03
N TRP A 35 6.26 4.71 -5.19
CA TRP A 35 6.13 4.62 -3.75
C TRP A 35 5.64 5.92 -3.15
N TRP A 36 4.80 5.79 -2.15
CA TRP A 36 4.40 6.88 -1.29
C TRP A 36 4.43 6.41 0.16
N GLY A 37 4.89 7.25 1.07
CA GLY A 37 4.79 6.97 2.48
C GLY A 37 4.65 8.23 3.30
N GLY A 38 3.97 8.10 4.44
CA GLY A 38 3.67 9.23 5.30
C GLY A 38 2.54 8.96 6.27
N ASN A 39 1.84 10.03 6.64
CA ASN A 39 0.64 9.96 7.45
C ASN A 39 -0.57 9.64 6.57
N VAL A 40 -1.27 8.55 6.86
CA VAL A 40 -2.47 8.09 6.15
C VAL A 40 -3.58 9.16 6.06
N ASP A 41 -3.66 10.08 7.03
CA ASP A 41 -4.64 11.18 7.02
C ASP A 41 -4.29 12.26 5.99
N LYS A 42 -3.01 12.33 5.61
CA LYS A 42 -2.52 13.21 4.54
C LYS A 42 -2.57 12.55 3.16
N TRP A 43 -2.87 11.25 3.11
CA TRP A 43 -3.05 10.55 1.86
C TRP A 43 -4.42 10.88 1.26
N ARG A 44 -4.46 11.88 0.39
CA ARG A 44 -5.64 12.24 -0.40
C ARG A 44 -5.65 11.38 -1.66
N VAL A 45 -6.34 10.26 -1.58
CA VAL A 45 -6.48 9.30 -2.70
C VAL A 45 -7.68 9.68 -3.54
N ASP A 46 -7.46 9.76 -4.84
CA ASP A 46 -8.57 9.81 -5.79
C ASP A 46 -9.30 8.45 -5.76
N PRO A 47 -10.64 8.42 -5.62
CA PRO A 47 -11.41 7.18 -5.70
C PRO A 47 -11.09 6.32 -6.94
N SER A 48 -10.63 6.92 -8.05
CA SER A 48 -10.21 6.22 -9.27
C SER A 48 -8.99 5.31 -9.10
N VAL A 49 -8.23 5.46 -8.02
CA VAL A 49 -7.11 4.58 -7.65
C VAL A 49 -7.61 3.20 -7.19
N PHE A 50 -8.88 3.08 -6.81
CA PHE A 50 -9.43 1.79 -6.44
C PHE A 50 -10.04 1.09 -7.68
N PRO A 51 -9.81 -0.22 -7.85
CA PRO A 51 -10.31 -0.97 -9.00
C PRO A 51 -11.84 -1.11 -9.00
N SER A 52 -12.50 -0.80 -7.87
CA SER A 52 -13.96 -0.76 -7.77
C SER A 52 -14.41 0.08 -6.57
N PRO A 53 -15.69 0.51 -6.54
CA PRO A 53 -16.28 1.14 -5.35
C PRO A 53 -16.21 0.25 -4.10
N ALA A 54 -16.34 -1.07 -4.27
CA ALA A 54 -16.22 -2.02 -3.16
C ALA A 54 -14.81 -2.05 -2.56
N ALA A 55 -13.77 -1.94 -3.40
CA ALA A 55 -12.39 -1.81 -2.94
C ALA A 55 -12.15 -0.50 -2.19
N ALA A 56 -12.68 0.63 -2.69
CA ALA A 56 -12.61 1.90 -1.99
C ALA A 56 -13.28 1.83 -0.60
N GLU A 57 -14.43 1.18 -0.50
CA GLU A 57 -15.14 0.97 0.75
C GLU A 57 -14.42 0.02 1.72
N ALA A 58 -13.81 -1.04 1.20
CA ALA A 58 -12.96 -1.93 1.98
C ALA A 58 -11.74 -1.17 2.57
N TYR A 59 -11.09 -0.34 1.76
CA TYR A 59 -10.01 0.53 2.24
C TYR A 59 -10.48 1.52 3.30
N ARG A 60 -11.65 2.16 3.11
CA ARG A 60 -12.22 3.11 4.10
C ARG A 60 -12.35 2.45 5.47
N ARG A 61 -12.97 1.26 5.53
CA ARG A 61 -13.15 0.50 6.78
C ARG A 61 -11.82 0.06 7.38
N LEU A 62 -10.88 -0.41 6.55
CA LEU A 62 -9.54 -0.77 7.00
C LEU A 62 -8.81 0.42 7.65
N ARG A 63 -8.83 1.58 6.98
CA ARG A 63 -8.24 2.82 7.46
C ARG A 63 -8.88 3.27 8.78
N GLU A 64 -10.20 3.22 8.89
CA GLU A 64 -10.91 3.61 10.11
C GLU A 64 -10.54 2.74 11.30
N ARG A 65 -10.52 1.42 11.13
CA ARG A 65 -10.09 0.47 12.17
C ARG A 65 -8.64 0.69 12.61
N PHE A 66 -7.75 0.90 11.65
CA PHE A 66 -6.35 1.22 11.96
C PHE A 66 -6.23 2.56 12.70
N ARG A 67 -6.96 3.58 12.24
CA ARG A 67 -6.90 4.92 12.83
C ARG A 67 -7.45 4.99 14.25
N SER A 68 -8.49 4.22 14.54
CA SER A 68 -9.12 4.13 15.87
C SER A 68 -8.31 3.27 16.85
N GLY A 69 -7.25 2.60 16.39
CA GLY A 69 -6.46 1.67 17.20
C GLY A 69 -7.12 0.30 17.39
N GLN A 70 -8.26 0.04 16.75
CA GLN A 70 -8.89 -1.29 16.73
C GLN A 70 -8.04 -2.34 15.99
N ALA A 71 -7.13 -1.89 15.12
CA ALA A 71 -6.10 -2.72 14.52
C ALA A 71 -4.74 -2.01 14.62
N THR A 72 -3.70 -2.76 15.00
CA THR A 72 -2.32 -2.26 15.07
C THR A 72 -1.67 -2.10 13.70
N LYS A 73 -2.09 -2.94 12.74
CA LYS A 73 -1.64 -2.94 11.35
C LYS A 73 -2.83 -3.13 10.41
N GLY A 74 -2.66 -2.80 9.15
CA GLY A 74 -3.66 -3.03 8.10
C GLY A 74 -2.99 -3.16 6.75
N GLN A 75 -3.51 -4.03 5.89
CA GLN A 75 -2.91 -4.29 4.59
C GLN A 75 -3.96 -4.61 3.55
N MET A 76 -3.74 -4.14 2.32
CA MET A 76 -4.66 -4.34 1.21
C MET A 76 -3.89 -4.40 -0.10
N LEU A 77 -4.23 -5.37 -0.94
CA LEU A 77 -3.76 -5.48 -2.31
C LEU A 77 -4.92 -5.18 -3.27
N LEU A 78 -4.66 -4.31 -4.23
CA LEU A 78 -5.55 -3.89 -5.30
C LEU A 78 -5.03 -4.51 -6.58
N VAL A 79 -5.90 -5.20 -7.32
CA VAL A 79 -5.59 -5.77 -8.62
C VAL A 79 -6.46 -5.04 -9.64
N HIS A 80 -5.80 -4.36 -10.58
CA HIS A 80 -6.47 -3.61 -11.64
C HIS A 80 -6.62 -4.47 -12.90
N ALA A 81 -7.61 -4.12 -13.73
CA ALA A 81 -7.94 -4.89 -14.94
C ALA A 81 -6.83 -4.86 -16.01
N ASP A 82 -6.00 -3.82 -16.00
CA ASP A 82 -4.80 -3.68 -16.85
C ASP A 82 -3.58 -4.44 -16.30
N GLY A 83 -3.73 -5.14 -15.17
CA GLY A 83 -2.67 -5.88 -14.51
C GLY A 83 -1.81 -5.04 -13.56
N ALA A 84 -2.11 -3.74 -13.39
CA ALA A 84 -1.46 -2.93 -12.37
C ALA A 84 -1.85 -3.41 -10.96
N LEU A 85 -0.92 -3.28 -10.02
CA LEU A 85 -1.14 -3.66 -8.62
C LEU A 85 -0.95 -2.45 -7.71
N GLY A 86 -1.91 -2.21 -6.82
CA GLY A 86 -1.79 -1.24 -5.74
C GLY A 86 -1.62 -1.96 -4.41
N ALA A 87 -0.57 -1.67 -3.65
CA ALA A 87 -0.36 -2.21 -2.32
C ALA A 87 -0.45 -1.11 -1.28
N ILE A 88 -1.22 -1.34 -0.22
CA ILE A 88 -1.42 -0.41 0.89
C ILE A 88 -1.02 -1.13 2.17
N LEU A 89 -0.03 -0.60 2.88
CA LEU A 89 0.41 -1.08 4.18
C LEU A 89 0.26 0.02 5.22
N LEU A 90 -0.46 -0.28 6.30
CA LEU A 90 -0.73 0.61 7.42
C LEU A 90 -0.01 0.07 8.66
N GLY A 91 0.78 0.94 9.29
CA GLY A 91 1.60 0.59 10.44
C GLY A 91 2.81 -0.33 10.19
N PRO A 92 3.50 -0.30 9.02
CA PRO A 92 4.70 -1.11 8.83
C PRO A 92 5.79 -0.70 9.83
N GLU A 93 6.47 -1.68 10.42
CA GLU A 93 7.50 -1.47 11.44
C GLU A 93 8.91 -1.47 10.85
N SER A 94 9.09 -2.06 9.68
CA SER A 94 10.37 -2.05 8.95
C SER A 94 10.17 -2.07 7.43
N GLN A 95 11.21 -1.70 6.68
CA GLN A 95 11.24 -1.88 5.23
C GLN A 95 11.17 -3.37 4.86
N GLN A 96 11.86 -4.22 5.61
CA GLN A 96 11.91 -5.65 5.37
C GLN A 96 10.52 -6.29 5.49
N GLU A 97 9.75 -5.95 6.52
CA GLU A 97 8.36 -6.40 6.69
C GLU A 97 7.51 -6.05 5.46
N ALA A 98 7.61 -4.82 4.97
CA ALA A 98 6.84 -4.38 3.81
C ALA A 98 7.27 -5.10 2.52
N LEU A 99 8.58 -5.36 2.35
CA LEU A 99 9.10 -6.14 1.22
C LEU A 99 8.65 -7.59 1.26
N ASP A 100 8.72 -8.23 2.42
CA ASP A 100 8.33 -9.63 2.58
C ASP A 100 6.84 -9.81 2.30
N TRP A 101 6.00 -8.94 2.88
CA TRP A 101 4.56 -8.97 2.59
C TRP A 101 4.28 -8.78 1.09
N LEU A 102 4.95 -7.83 0.44
CA LEU A 102 4.81 -7.62 -1.00
C LEU A 102 5.25 -8.82 -1.82
N ARG A 103 6.39 -9.43 -1.48
CA ARG A 103 6.88 -10.63 -2.16
C ARG A 103 5.87 -11.77 -2.03
N ASP A 104 5.40 -12.05 -0.82
CA ASP A 104 4.49 -13.15 -0.56
C ASP A 104 3.15 -12.98 -1.31
N ASN A 105 2.65 -11.76 -1.40
CA ASN A 105 1.33 -11.50 -1.99
C ASN A 105 1.39 -11.20 -3.50
N VAL A 106 2.46 -10.55 -3.99
CA VAL A 106 2.62 -10.26 -5.43
C VAL A 106 3.17 -11.46 -6.18
N ALA A 107 4.07 -12.26 -5.60
CA ALA A 107 4.53 -13.51 -6.22
C ALA A 107 3.38 -14.51 -6.38
N ALA A 108 2.40 -14.52 -5.46
CA ALA A 108 1.19 -15.33 -5.59
C ALA A 108 0.29 -14.91 -6.77
N LEU A 109 0.44 -13.68 -7.29
CA LEU A 109 -0.38 -13.14 -8.39
C LEU A 109 0.31 -13.15 -9.75
N ARG A 110 1.64 -13.24 -9.80
CA ARG A 110 2.37 -13.44 -11.06
C ARG A 110 2.37 -14.93 -11.38
N PRO A 111 1.64 -15.42 -12.40
CA PRO A 111 1.85 -16.79 -12.86
C PRO A 111 3.32 -16.91 -13.24
N GLY A 112 4.01 -17.93 -12.70
CA GLY A 112 5.33 -18.31 -13.20
C GLY A 112 5.28 -18.48 -14.72
N PRO A 113 6.43 -18.39 -15.42
CA PRO A 113 6.47 -18.57 -16.86
C PRO A 113 5.70 -19.85 -17.21
N ARG A 114 4.66 -19.71 -18.04
CA ARG A 114 3.99 -20.85 -18.64
C ARG A 114 5.03 -21.57 -19.49
N THR A 115 5.66 -22.60 -18.91
CA THR A 115 6.44 -23.60 -19.63
C THR A 115 5.55 -24.41 -20.54
#